data_AF-A0A132T5U6-F1
#
_entry.id   AF-A0A132T5U6-F1
#
_cell.length_a   1.000
_cell.length_b   1.000
_cell.length_c   1.000
_cell.angle_alpha   90.00
_cell.angle_beta   90.00
_cell.angle_gamma   90.00
#
_symmetry.space_group_name_H-M   'P 1'
#
loop_
_entity.id
_entity.type
_entity.pdbx_description
1 polymer ?
#
loop_
_entity_poly.entity_id
_entity_poly.type
_entity_poly.pdbx_seq_one_letter_code
_entity_poly.pdbx_strand_id
1 'polypeptide(L)'
;MPAYVGKIAANETLDATAYFDGPWRSLSRITVPAEQPRTFTADSTEFALFVMNGSGHYLFGGATEPISPGSAVTVGLGSEITVHAGEGAAVELFVTTLSVSTD
;
A
#
# COMPACT_ATOMS: atom_id res chain seq x y z
N MET A 1 20.21 -13.62 -4.25
CA MET A 1 20.04 -14.40 -3.00
C MET A 1 18.76 -15.22 -3.15
N PRO A 2 18.72 -16.53 -2.85
CA PRO A 2 17.59 -17.37 -3.29
C PRO A 2 16.28 -17.12 -2.52
N ALA A 3 16.34 -16.68 -1.26
CA ALA A 3 15.18 -16.29 -0.45
C ALA A 3 15.61 -15.50 0.79
N TYR A 4 14.70 -14.67 1.33
CA TYR A 4 14.86 -13.94 2.59
C TYR A 4 13.62 -14.12 3.46
N VAL A 5 13.81 -14.23 4.79
CA VAL A 5 12.72 -14.14 5.77
C VAL A 5 12.97 -12.93 6.65
N GLY A 6 12.16 -11.89 6.45
CA GLY A 6 12.19 -10.66 7.23
C GLY A 6 10.96 -10.51 8.12
N LYS A 7 11.07 -9.65 9.13
CA LYS A 7 9.93 -9.12 9.88
C LYS A 7 9.81 -7.64 9.55
N ILE A 8 8.58 -7.18 9.37
CA ILE A 8 8.26 -5.76 9.15
C ILE A 8 7.29 -5.37 10.27
N ALA A 9 7.76 -4.57 11.22
CA ALA A 9 6.92 -4.04 12.28
C ALA A 9 5.99 -2.93 11.76
N ALA A 10 5.08 -2.46 12.61
CA ALA A 10 4.17 -1.39 12.23
C ALA A 10 4.95 -0.12 11.84
N ASN A 11 4.60 0.46 10.69
CA ASN A 11 5.26 1.62 10.09
C ASN A 11 6.72 1.39 9.66
N GLU A 12 7.13 0.14 9.48
CA GLU A 12 8.43 -0.19 8.91
C GLU A 12 8.33 -0.47 7.41
N THR A 13 9.48 -0.30 6.74
CA THR A 13 9.67 -0.61 5.33
C THR A 13 10.92 -1.44 5.16
N LEU A 14 10.78 -2.52 4.40
CA LEU A 14 11.88 -3.33 3.91
C LEU A 14 12.20 -2.89 2.48
N ASP A 15 13.48 -2.57 2.25
CA ASP A 15 14.01 -2.32 0.92
C ASP A 15 14.08 -3.64 0.14
N ALA A 16 13.28 -3.74 -0.91
CA ALA A 16 13.16 -4.95 -1.71
C ALA A 16 14.32 -5.10 -2.70
N THR A 17 15.03 -4.01 -3.04
CA THR A 17 16.12 -4.03 -4.03
C THR A 17 17.34 -4.82 -3.57
N ALA A 18 17.50 -5.00 -2.26
CA ALA A 18 18.52 -5.88 -1.67
C ALA A 18 18.26 -7.38 -1.97
N TYR A 19 17.06 -7.73 -2.43
CA TYR A 19 16.59 -9.11 -2.53
C TYR A 19 16.05 -9.48 -3.92
N PHE A 20 15.53 -8.52 -4.66
CA PHE A 20 14.91 -8.73 -5.97
C PHE A 20 15.65 -7.97 -7.07
N ASP A 21 15.98 -8.67 -8.16
CA ASP A 21 16.52 -8.06 -9.39
C ASP A 21 15.42 -7.42 -10.26
N GLY A 22 14.14 -7.67 -9.92
CA GLY A 22 12.97 -7.22 -10.66
C GLY A 22 12.49 -5.80 -10.29
N PRO A 23 11.22 -5.45 -10.62
CA PRO A 23 10.70 -4.11 -10.43
C PRO A 23 10.33 -3.77 -8.98
N TRP A 24 10.27 -4.74 -8.07
CA TRP A 24 9.92 -4.50 -6.67
C TRP A 24 10.92 -3.57 -6.00
N ARG A 25 10.41 -2.60 -5.22
CA ARG A 25 11.21 -1.56 -4.55
C ARG A 25 11.07 -1.59 -3.05
N SER A 26 9.86 -1.75 -2.55
CA SER A 26 9.62 -1.77 -1.11
C SER A 26 8.47 -2.67 -0.72
N LEU A 27 8.59 -3.27 0.46
CA LEU A 27 7.52 -3.93 1.19
C LEU A 27 7.33 -3.15 2.49
N SER A 28 6.17 -2.57 2.71
CA SER A 28 5.91 -1.67 3.83
C SER A 28 4.71 -2.16 4.62
N ARG A 29 4.79 -2.07 5.95
CA ARG A 29 3.63 -2.20 6.82
C ARG A 29 3.31 -0.83 7.36
N ILE A 30 2.12 -0.32 7.08
CA ILE A 30 1.75 1.06 7.45
C ILE A 30 0.43 1.08 8.21
N THR A 31 0.29 2.08 9.06
CA THR A 31 -0.96 2.39 9.76
C THR A 31 -1.51 3.72 9.21
N VAL A 32 -2.78 3.70 8.82
CA VAL A 32 -3.55 4.90 8.42
C VAL A 32 -4.47 5.24 9.59
N PRO A 33 -4.24 6.35 10.33
CA PRO A 33 -5.12 6.79 11.40
C PRO A 33 -6.48 7.27 10.87
N ALA A 34 -7.53 7.20 11.69
CA ALA A 34 -8.86 7.74 11.36
C ALA A 34 -8.80 9.22 10.96
N GLU A 35 -8.02 10.02 11.68
CA GLU A 35 -7.93 11.47 11.49
C GLU A 35 -6.94 11.89 10.39
N GLN A 36 -6.16 10.95 9.83
CA GLN A 36 -5.12 11.26 8.87
C GLN A 36 -5.17 10.29 7.68
N PRO A 37 -5.93 10.65 6.64
CA PRO A 37 -5.96 9.89 5.40
C PRO A 37 -4.59 9.81 4.75
N ARG A 38 -4.39 8.79 3.93
CA ARG A 38 -3.12 8.58 3.22
C ARG A 38 -3.33 8.43 1.72
N THR A 39 -2.62 9.26 0.96
CA THR A 39 -2.65 9.25 -0.50
C THR A 39 -1.51 8.40 -1.06
N PHE A 40 -1.80 7.67 -2.14
CA PHE A 40 -0.85 6.89 -2.94
C PHE A 40 -0.94 7.38 -4.38
N THR A 41 0.15 7.96 -4.87
CA THR A 41 0.24 8.56 -6.21
C THR A 41 1.23 7.74 -7.04
N ALA A 42 0.74 7.13 -8.12
CA ALA A 42 1.48 6.16 -8.93
C ALA A 42 2.16 6.82 -10.15
N ASP A 43 3.09 7.76 -9.93
CA ASP A 43 3.68 8.55 -11.03
C ASP A 43 4.75 7.79 -11.83
N SER A 44 5.59 7.00 -11.16
CA SER A 44 6.62 6.12 -11.76
C SER A 44 6.66 4.73 -11.14
N THR A 45 5.65 4.44 -10.32
CA THR A 45 5.51 3.21 -9.55
C THR A 45 4.07 2.78 -9.51
N GLU A 46 3.85 1.49 -9.31
CA GLU A 46 2.54 0.93 -8.98
C GLU A 46 2.52 0.45 -7.54
N PHE A 47 1.31 0.43 -6.95
CA PHE A 47 1.09 -0.07 -5.60
C PHE A 47 0.11 -1.23 -5.59
N ALA A 48 0.41 -2.23 -4.75
CA ALA A 48 -0.58 -3.18 -4.27
C ALA A 48 -0.68 -3.06 -2.75
N LEU A 49 -1.89 -2.84 -2.25
CA LEU A 49 -2.19 -2.68 -0.84
C LEU A 49 -3.06 -3.86 -0.42
N PHE A 50 -2.73 -4.47 0.70
CA PHE A 50 -3.52 -5.51 1.33
C PHE A 50 -3.90 -5.09 2.73
N VAL A 51 -5.20 -5.07 3.03
CA VAL A 51 -5.70 -4.67 4.34
C VAL A 51 -5.55 -5.83 5.31
N MET A 52 -4.72 -5.62 6.34
CA MET A 52 -4.47 -6.62 7.37
C MET A 52 -5.42 -6.47 8.56
N ASN A 53 -5.78 -5.23 8.91
CA ASN A 53 -6.64 -4.93 10.04
C ASN A 53 -7.38 -3.59 9.85
N GLY A 54 -8.47 -3.41 10.59
CA GLY A 54 -9.32 -2.22 10.51
C GLY A 54 -10.19 -2.19 9.25
N SER A 55 -11.07 -1.20 9.18
CA SER A 55 -11.96 -0.97 8.05
C SER A 55 -12.01 0.51 7.71
N GLY A 56 -12.34 0.83 6.46
CA GLY A 56 -12.38 2.20 5.98
C GLY A 56 -12.92 2.25 4.56
N HIS A 57 -12.45 3.21 3.78
CA HIS A 57 -12.72 3.29 2.35
C HIS A 57 -11.53 3.87 1.60
N TYR A 58 -11.46 3.66 0.29
CA TYR A 58 -10.60 4.44 -0.58
C TYR A 58 -11.42 5.29 -1.55
N LEU A 59 -10.81 6.40 -1.98
CA LEU A 59 -11.34 7.30 -2.98
C LEU A 59 -10.57 7.12 -4.29
N PHE A 60 -11.28 6.93 -5.41
CA PHE A 60 -10.70 6.87 -6.75
C PHE A 60 -11.68 7.44 -7.77
N GLY A 61 -11.26 8.43 -8.56
CA GLY A 61 -12.09 9.01 -9.62
C GLY A 61 -13.48 9.52 -9.16
N GLY A 62 -13.59 9.95 -7.90
CA GLY A 62 -14.85 10.38 -7.28
C GLY A 62 -15.73 9.24 -6.71
N ALA A 63 -15.36 7.97 -6.92
CA ALA A 63 -15.99 6.83 -6.27
C ALA A 63 -15.42 6.62 -4.85
N THR A 64 -16.26 6.12 -3.95
CA THR A 64 -15.89 5.71 -2.59
C THR A 64 -16.18 4.23 -2.43
N GLU A 65 -15.15 3.44 -2.18
CA GLU A 65 -15.28 1.99 -2.08
C GLU A 65 -14.82 1.49 -0.70
N PRO A 66 -15.61 0.63 -0.03
CA PRO A 66 -15.28 0.14 1.30
C PRO A 66 -14.10 -0.81 1.26
N ILE A 67 -13.27 -0.77 2.31
CA ILE A 67 -12.17 -1.71 2.52
C ILE A 67 -12.24 -2.31 3.93
N SER A 68 -11.85 -3.57 4.02
CA SER A 68 -11.84 -4.35 5.26
C SER A 68 -10.73 -5.41 5.21
N PRO A 69 -10.42 -6.12 6.30
CA PRO A 69 -9.35 -7.11 6.29
C PRO A 69 -9.57 -8.16 5.19
N GLY A 70 -8.53 -8.41 4.39
CA GLY A 70 -8.60 -9.27 3.21
C GLY A 70 -8.89 -8.55 1.89
N SER A 71 -9.26 -7.26 1.92
CA SER A 71 -9.35 -6.44 0.71
C SER A 71 -7.97 -6.23 0.07
N ALA A 72 -7.91 -6.37 -1.25
CA ALA A 72 -6.77 -5.97 -2.07
C ALA A 72 -7.12 -4.72 -2.87
N VAL A 73 -6.25 -3.72 -2.85
CA VAL A 73 -6.40 -2.47 -3.60
C VAL A 73 -5.17 -2.30 -4.47
N THR A 74 -5.37 -2.03 -5.76
CA THR A 74 -4.30 -1.83 -6.73
C THR A 74 -4.33 -0.40 -7.24
N VAL A 75 -3.16 0.23 -7.32
CA VAL A 75 -2.99 1.59 -7.85
C VAL A 75 -2.05 1.50 -9.04
N GLY A 76 -2.64 1.51 -10.23
CA GLY A 76 -1.90 1.43 -11.50
C GLY A 76 -1.21 2.75 -11.85
N LEU A 77 -0.25 2.70 -12.77
CA LEU A 77 0.50 3.88 -13.22
C LEU A 77 -0.44 5.03 -13.64
N GLY A 78 -0.10 6.25 -13.23
CA GLY A 78 -0.87 7.47 -13.48
C GLY A 78 -2.14 7.61 -12.63
N SER A 79 -2.40 6.68 -11.72
CA SER A 79 -3.53 6.73 -10.80
C SER A 79 -3.16 7.32 -9.45
N GLU A 80 -4.16 7.84 -8.76
CA GLU A 80 -4.06 8.27 -7.37
C GLU A 80 -5.26 7.75 -6.59
N ILE A 81 -5.01 7.24 -5.39
CA ILE A 81 -6.07 6.94 -4.42
C ILE A 81 -5.77 7.59 -3.07
N THR A 82 -6.82 7.89 -2.31
CA THR A 82 -6.68 8.25 -0.90
C THR A 82 -7.41 7.24 -0.04
N VAL A 83 -6.71 6.65 0.93
CA VAL A 83 -7.26 5.72 1.91
C VAL A 83 -7.66 6.49 3.17
N HIS A 84 -8.89 6.29 3.60
CA HIS A 84 -9.45 6.81 4.84
C HIS A 84 -9.75 5.63 5.75
N ALA A 85 -9.29 5.71 7.00
CA ALA A 85 -9.72 4.77 8.02
C ALA A 85 -11.12 5.15 8.53
N GLY A 86 -11.90 4.16 8.95
CA GLY A 86 -13.22 4.37 9.54
C GLY A 86 -13.13 5.07 10.90
N GLU A 87 -14.26 5.58 11.38
CA GLU A 87 -14.32 6.29 12.66
C GLU A 87 -13.78 5.42 13.82
N GLY A 88 -12.89 6.01 14.62
CA GLY A 88 -12.42 5.41 15.88
C GLY A 88 -11.39 4.28 15.77
N ALA A 89 -11.00 3.85 14.57
CA ALA A 89 -9.99 2.80 14.39
C ALA A 89 -9.07 3.07 13.20
N ALA A 90 -7.79 2.74 13.35
CA ALA A 90 -6.83 2.81 12.26
C ALA A 90 -6.99 1.63 11.29
N VAL A 91 -6.61 1.83 10.03
CA VAL A 91 -6.46 0.76 9.05
C VAL A 91 -4.99 0.37 8.94
N GLU A 92 -4.72 -0.92 8.94
CA GLU A 92 -3.37 -1.46 8.80
C GLU A 92 -3.22 -2.09 7.42
N LEU A 93 -2.19 -1.66 6.69
CA LEU A 93 -1.95 -2.07 5.30
C LEU A 93 -0.58 -2.70 5.17
N PHE A 94 -0.51 -3.79 4.40
CA PHE A 94 0.71 -4.22 3.76
C PHE A 94 0.75 -3.62 2.35
N VAL A 95 1.77 -2.81 2.06
CA VAL A 95 1.89 -2.09 0.81
C VAL A 95 3.15 -2.52 0.09
N THR A 96 3.02 -2.76 -1.19
CA THR A 96 4.13 -3.10 -2.04
C THR A 96 4.25 -2.12 -3.18
N THR A 97 5.47 -1.65 -3.42
CA THR A 97 5.76 -0.68 -4.48
C THR A 97 6.62 -1.34 -5.55
N LEU A 98 6.22 -1.17 -6.80
CA LEU A 98 6.93 -1.65 -7.97
C LEU A 98 7.28 -0.47 -8.86
N SER A 99 8.50 -0.39 -9.37
CA SER A 99 8.80 0.57 -10.44
C SER A 99 8.23 0.09 -11.76
N VAL A 100 7.75 1.02 -12.56
CA VAL A 100 7.37 0.76 -13.95
C VAL A 100 8.35 1.51 -14.85
N SER A 101 8.98 0.78 -15.77
CA SER A 101 9.76 1.40 -16.84
C SER A 101 8.80 1.86 -17.93
N THR A 102 8.82 3.14 -18.27
CA THR A 102 8.22 3.63 -19.51
C THR A 102 9.31 3.53 -20.57
N ASP A 103 9.29 2.46 -21.37
CA ASP A 103 10.13 2.34 -22.56
C ASP A 103 9.77 3.40 -23.62
#